data_AF-B7VCU6-F1
#
_entry.id   AF-B7VCU6-F1
#
_cell.length_a   1.000
_cell.length_b   1.000
_cell.length_c   1.000
_cell.angle_alpha   90.00
_cell.angle_beta   90.00
_cell.angle_gamma   90.00
#
_symmetry.space_group_name_H-M   'P 1'
#
loop_
_entity.id
_entity.type
_entity.pdbx_description
1 polymer ?
#
loop_
_entity_poly.entity_id
_entity_poly.type
_entity_poly.pdbx_seq_one_letter_code
_entity_poly.pdbx_strand_id
1 'polypeptide(L)'
;MMKIPTIIISLLVVALVATNTWWAFRLLDAGVSYTHQSQSLEENQQALSQALAIAEALGTSEVTRARLIEAAQEAWGPTEPFEKDGYLWVGRLGLRFDESERLVEVVRGF
;
A
#
# COMPACT_ATOMS: atom_id res chain seq x y z
N MET A 1 57.74 -20.18 -8.98
CA MET A 1 56.87 -20.35 -10.16
C MET A 1 55.66 -21.16 -9.74
N MET A 2 54.49 -20.54 -9.59
CA MET A 2 53.27 -21.26 -9.19
C MET A 2 52.84 -22.21 -10.32
N LYS A 3 52.42 -23.42 -9.96
CA LYS A 3 51.98 -24.42 -10.92
C LYS A 3 50.64 -23.97 -11.52
N ILE A 4 50.50 -24.08 -12.84
CA ILE A 4 49.26 -23.82 -13.60
C ILE A 4 47.98 -24.34 -12.89
N PRO A 5 47.94 -25.57 -12.33
CA PRO A 5 46.77 -26.04 -11.59
C PRO A 5 46.43 -25.19 -10.36
N THR A 6 47.42 -24.67 -9.64
CA THR A 6 47.19 -23.81 -8.46
C THR A 6 46.54 -22.49 -8.86
N ILE A 7 46.95 -21.91 -9.99
CA ILE A 7 46.37 -20.67 -10.53
C ILE A 7 44.90 -20.90 -10.92
N ILE A 8 44.62 -22.01 -11.60
CA ILE A 8 43.26 -22.38 -12.02
C ILE A 8 42.36 -22.59 -10.79
N ILE A 9 42.85 -23.31 -9.78
CA ILE A 9 42.08 -23.56 -8.54
C ILE A 9 41.79 -22.24 -7.82
N SER A 10 42.78 -21.35 -7.66
CA SER A 10 42.56 -20.05 -7.03
C SER A 10 41.53 -19.21 -7.80
N LEU A 11 41.59 -19.23 -9.13
CA LEU A 11 40.65 -18.48 -9.97
C LEU A 11 39.23 -19.04 -9.88
N LEU A 12 39.09 -20.37 -9.83
CA LEU A 12 37.80 -21.03 -9.62
C LEU A 12 37.21 -20.70 -8.25
N VAL A 13 38.04 -20.66 -7.19
CA VAL A 13 37.58 -20.28 -5.85
C VAL A 13 37.08 -18.84 -5.82
N VAL A 14 37.82 -17.90 -6.42
CA VAL A 14 37.39 -16.50 -6.51
C VAL A 14 36.10 -16.37 -7.31
N ALA A 15 35.99 -17.06 -8.45
CA ALA A 15 34.77 -17.06 -9.26
C ALA A 15 33.57 -17.64 -8.51
N LEU A 16 33.79 -18.71 -7.72
CA LEU A 16 32.75 -19.34 -6.91
C LEU A 16 32.25 -18.38 -5.84
N VAL A 17 33.14 -17.75 -5.08
CA VAL A 17 32.77 -16.80 -4.03
C VAL A 17 32.03 -15.61 -4.63
N ALA A 18 32.58 -14.99 -5.68
CA ALA A 18 31.96 -13.83 -6.33
C ALA A 18 30.55 -14.14 -6.86
N THR A 19 30.37 -15.31 -7.48
CA THR A 19 29.05 -15.73 -8.01
C THR A 19 28.04 -15.94 -6.88
N ASN A 20 28.45 -16.57 -5.78
CA ASN A 20 27.56 -16.79 -4.63
C ASN A 20 27.20 -15.47 -3.93
N THR A 21 28.16 -14.57 -3.73
CA THR A 21 27.90 -13.25 -3.14
C THR A 21 26.96 -12.43 -4.01
N TRP A 22 27.11 -12.49 -5.33
CA TRP A 22 26.22 -11.82 -6.28
C TRP A 22 24.77 -12.31 -6.17
N TRP A 23 24.56 -13.63 -6.10
CA TRP A 23 23.22 -14.21 -5.92
C TRP A 23 22.60 -13.85 -4.56
N ALA A 24 23.40 -13.88 -3.49
CA ALA A 24 22.94 -13.47 -2.16
C ALA A 24 22.49 -12.01 -2.13
N PHE A 25 23.26 -11.11 -2.76
CA PHE A 25 22.90 -9.69 -2.88
C PHE A 25 21.61 -9.49 -3.68
N ARG A 26 21.47 -10.17 -4.82
CA ARG A 26 20.24 -10.12 -5.63
C ARG A 26 19.02 -10.66 -4.88
N LEU A 27 19.17 -11.70 -4.07
CA LEU A 27 18.06 -12.28 -3.31
C LEU A 27 17.59 -11.31 -2.21
N LEU A 28 18.52 -10.61 -1.56
CA LEU A 28 18.19 -9.56 -0.59
C LEU A 28 17.45 -8.39 -1.25
N ASP A 29 17.95 -7.91 -2.39
CA ASP A 29 17.34 -6.81 -3.14
C ASP A 29 15.93 -7.16 -3.67
N ALA A 30 15.77 -8.39 -4.17
CA ALA A 30 14.47 -8.93 -4.58
C ALA A 30 13.52 -9.10 -3.38
N GLY A 31 14.02 -9.51 -2.22
CA GLY A 31 13.23 -9.64 -0.99
C GLY A 31 12.70 -8.30 -0.50
N VAL A 32 13.54 -7.26 -0.47
CA VAL A 32 13.14 -5.89 -0.10
C VAL A 32 12.09 -5.35 -1.07
N SER A 33 12.31 -5.53 -2.37
CA SER A 33 11.36 -5.12 -3.41
C SER A 33 10.00 -5.81 -3.26
N TYR A 34 10.01 -7.12 -2.94
CA TYR A 34 8.79 -7.89 -2.75
C TYR A 34 7.99 -7.44 -1.51
N THR A 35 8.67 -7.11 -0.40
CA THR A 35 8.01 -6.62 0.82
C THR A 35 7.38 -5.24 0.66
N HIS A 36 7.98 -4.35 -0.12
CA HIS A 36 7.38 -3.04 -0.41
C HIS A 36 6.23 -3.12 -1.42
N GLN A 37 6.30 -4.08 -2.35
CA GLN A 37 5.27 -4.28 -3.36
C GLN A 37 3.99 -4.86 -2.76
N SER A 38 4.09 -5.81 -1.80
CA SER A 38 2.90 -6.37 -1.14
C SER A 38 2.18 -5.35 -0.26
N GLN A 39 2.91 -4.55 0.52
CA GLN A 39 2.30 -3.49 1.35
C GLN A 39 1.59 -2.44 0.50
N SER A 40 2.24 -1.97 -0.58
CA SER A 40 1.62 -0.98 -1.48
C SER A 40 0.37 -1.50 -2.18
N LEU A 41 0.32 -2.81 -2.45
CA LEU A 41 -0.80 -3.45 -3.13
C LEU A 41 -1.98 -3.64 -2.18
N GLU A 42 -1.73 -4.07 -0.94
CA GLU A 42 -2.75 -4.20 0.11
C GLU A 42 -3.35 -2.84 0.46
N GLU A 43 -2.53 -1.81 0.65
CA GLU A 43 -2.99 -0.44 0.92
C GLU A 43 -3.84 0.14 -0.24
N ASN A 44 -3.47 -0.14 -1.50
CA ASN A 44 -4.25 0.31 -2.65
C ASN A 44 -5.55 -0.46 -2.82
N GLN A 45 -5.57 -1.76 -2.54
CA GLN A 45 -6.79 -2.55 -2.55
C GLN A 45 -7.78 -2.05 -1.49
N GLN A 46 -7.29 -1.72 -0.30
CA GLN A 46 -8.12 -1.23 0.80
C GLN A 46 -8.64 0.20 0.53
N ALA A 47 -7.83 1.08 -0.06
CA ALA A 47 -8.29 2.41 -0.48
C ALA A 47 -9.33 2.30 -1.63
N LEU A 48 -9.14 1.37 -2.55
CA LEU A 48 -10.09 1.13 -3.65
C LEU A 48 -11.42 0.56 -3.15
N SER A 49 -11.40 -0.38 -2.20
CA SER A 49 -12.63 -0.95 -1.65
C SER A 49 -13.46 0.12 -0.92
N GLN A 50 -12.81 0.99 -0.13
CA GLN A 50 -13.51 2.11 0.50
C GLN A 50 -14.07 3.09 -0.53
N ALA A 51 -13.30 3.45 -1.57
CA ALA A 51 -13.77 4.36 -2.61
C ALA A 51 -14.98 3.81 -3.35
N LEU A 52 -15.00 2.50 -3.63
CA LEU A 52 -16.14 1.82 -4.26
C LEU A 52 -17.36 1.77 -3.33
N ALA A 53 -17.19 1.49 -2.04
CA ALA A 53 -18.28 1.51 -1.06
C ALA A 53 -18.94 2.89 -0.95
N ILE A 54 -18.13 3.96 -0.96
CA ILE A 54 -18.64 5.33 -0.99
C ILE A 54 -19.37 5.61 -2.29
N ALA A 55 -18.81 5.21 -3.44
CA ALA A 55 -19.45 5.39 -4.74
C ALA A 55 -20.79 4.65 -4.85
N GLU A 56 -20.88 3.44 -4.29
CA GLU A 56 -22.12 2.66 -4.23
C GLU A 56 -23.17 3.33 -3.33
N ALA A 57 -22.76 3.84 -2.17
CA ALA A 57 -23.62 4.60 -1.26
C ALA A 57 -24.08 5.95 -1.83
N LEU A 58 -23.34 6.54 -2.78
CA LEU A 58 -23.77 7.73 -3.52
C LEU A 58 -24.75 7.40 -4.66
N GLY A 59 -24.73 6.16 -5.16
CA GLY A 59 -25.61 5.69 -6.23
C GLY A 59 -27.03 5.31 -5.75
N THR A 60 -27.22 5.13 -4.44
CA THR A 60 -28.52 4.90 -3.81
C THR A 60 -29.24 6.22 -3.53
N SER A 61 -30.57 6.23 -3.71
CA SER A 61 -31.42 7.43 -3.64
C SER A 61 -31.48 8.12 -2.26
N GLU A 62 -30.94 7.51 -1.20
CA GLU A 62 -30.87 8.09 0.15
C GLU A 62 -29.42 8.39 0.53
N VAL A 63 -28.85 9.45 -0.06
CA VAL A 63 -27.52 9.94 0.30
C VAL A 63 -27.61 10.72 1.62
N THR A 64 -27.42 10.02 2.73
CA THR A 64 -27.34 10.64 4.07
C THR A 64 -25.91 10.58 4.59
N ARG A 65 -25.43 11.66 5.23
CA ARG A 65 -24.09 11.74 5.85
C ARG A 65 -23.77 10.50 6.71
N ALA A 66 -24.73 10.08 7.54
CA ALA A 66 -24.59 8.91 8.39
C ALA A 66 -24.33 7.62 7.61
N ARG A 67 -25.00 7.41 6.47
CA ARG A 67 -24.85 6.21 5.64
C ARG A 67 -23.50 6.18 4.92
N LEU A 68 -23.00 7.34 4.51
CA LEU A 68 -21.67 7.46 3.91
C LEU A 68 -20.54 7.19 4.92
N ILE A 69 -20.71 7.65 6.16
CA ILE A 69 -19.77 7.37 7.26
C ILE A 69 -19.79 5.87 7.59
N GLU A 70 -20.98 5.28 7.71
CA GLU A 70 -21.16 3.86 7.98
C GLU A 70 -20.53 2.99 6.87
N ALA A 71 -20.78 3.31 5.60
CA ALA A 71 -20.17 2.60 4.46
C ALA A 71 -18.64 2.71 4.45
N ALA A 72 -18.09 3.89 4.76
CA ALA A 72 -16.65 4.10 4.85
C ALA A 72 -16.02 3.35 6.05
N GLN A 73 -16.75 3.23 7.17
CA GLN A 73 -16.33 2.46 8.35
C GLN A 73 -16.41 0.95 8.11
N GLU A 74 -17.47 0.46 7.47
CA GLU A 74 -17.64 -0.96 7.16
C GLU A 74 -16.49 -1.47 6.27
N ALA A 75 -16.04 -0.65 5.31
CA ALA A 75 -14.96 -1.00 4.39
C ALA A 75 -13.54 -0.95 5.02
N TRP A 76 -13.31 -0.21 6.10
CA TRP A 76 -11.99 -0.06 6.73
C TRP A 76 -11.83 -0.77 8.07
N GLY A 77 -12.94 -0.99 8.78
CA GLY A 77 -12.98 -1.48 10.15
C GLY A 77 -13.30 -0.38 11.18
N PRO A 78 -13.40 -0.76 12.47
CA PRO A 78 -13.90 0.10 13.54
C PRO A 78 -12.87 1.17 13.91
N THR A 79 -12.80 2.24 13.13
CA THR A 79 -12.03 3.45 13.43
C THR A 79 -12.99 4.58 13.75
N GLU A 80 -12.74 5.31 14.83
CA GLU A 80 -13.52 6.50 15.18
C GLU A 80 -13.28 7.61 14.14
N PRO A 81 -14.36 8.15 13.53
CA PRO A 81 -14.23 9.26 12.59
C PRO A 81 -13.73 10.50 13.33
N PHE A 82 -12.84 11.27 12.70
CA PHE A 82 -12.33 12.51 13.26
C PHE A 82 -12.36 13.64 12.25
N GLU A 83 -12.65 14.86 12.70
CA GLU A 83 -12.62 16.03 11.82
C GLU A 83 -11.24 16.69 11.84
N LYS A 84 -10.66 16.90 10.66
CA LYS A 84 -9.39 17.60 10.49
C LYS A 84 -9.35 18.29 9.12
N ASP A 85 -8.91 19.55 9.11
CA ASP A 85 -8.75 20.37 7.90
C ASP A 85 -10.03 20.52 7.06
N GLY A 86 -11.21 20.49 7.71
CA GLY A 86 -12.51 20.57 7.03
C GLY A 86 -12.98 19.27 6.39
N TYR A 87 -12.30 18.15 6.68
CA TYR A 87 -12.70 16.81 6.26
C TYR A 87 -13.06 15.97 7.48
N LEU A 88 -14.11 15.18 7.34
CA LEU A 88 -14.38 14.06 8.23
C LEU A 88 -13.57 12.85 7.75
N TRP A 89 -12.57 12.48 8.52
CA TRP A 89 -11.69 11.36 8.22
C TRP A 89 -12.28 10.06 8.74
N VAL A 90 -12.38 9.07 7.86
CA VAL A 90 -12.75 7.68 8.18
C VAL A 90 -11.66 6.78 7.62
N GLY A 91 -10.77 6.32 8.49
CA GLY A 91 -9.58 5.58 8.07
C GLY A 91 -8.63 6.47 7.26
N ARG A 92 -8.33 6.08 6.01
CA ARG A 92 -7.50 6.87 5.07
C ARG A 92 -8.31 7.73 4.09
N LEU A 93 -9.62 7.90 4.26
CA LEU A 93 -10.41 8.78 3.40
C LEU A 93 -10.93 9.98 4.18
N GLY A 94 -10.75 11.16 3.60
CA GLY A 94 -11.34 12.41 4.07
C GLY A 94 -12.59 12.73 3.27
N LEU A 95 -13.72 12.89 3.95
CA LEU A 95 -15.02 13.22 3.36
C LEU A 95 -15.34 14.69 3.68
N ARG A 96 -15.61 15.49 2.66
CA ARG A 96 -16.06 16.88 2.84
C ARG A 96 -17.53 17.00 2.47
N PHE A 97 -18.31 17.59 3.38
CA PHE A 97 -19.74 17.82 3.21
C PHE A 97 -20.01 19.33 3.06
N ASP A 98 -21.01 19.70 2.27
CA ASP A 98 -21.49 21.08 2.18
C ASP A 98 -22.51 21.41 3.29
N GLU A 99 -22.98 22.65 3.31
CA GLU A 99 -24.02 23.12 4.24
C GLU A 99 -25.37 22.41 4.07
N SER A 100 -25.57 21.70 2.95
CA SER A 100 -26.75 20.87 2.68
C SER A 100 -26.53 19.39 3.04
N GLU A 101 -25.46 19.09 3.80
CA GLU A 101 -25.02 17.75 4.19
C GLU A 101 -24.71 16.80 3.02
N ARG A 102 -24.45 17.34 1.82
CA ARG A 102 -24.10 16.54 0.65
C ARG A 102 -22.60 16.38 0.55
N LEU A 103 -22.17 15.20 0.15
CA LEU A 103 -20.76 14.94 -0.10
C LEU A 103 -20.29 15.72 -1.34
N VAL A 104 -19.31 16.60 -1.13
CA VAL A 104 -18.75 17.48 -2.17
C VAL A 104 -17.42 16.98 -2.66
N GLU A 105 -16.64 16.35 -1.77
CA GLU A 105 -15.28 15.93 -2.06
C GLU A 105 -14.87 14.73 -1.22
N VAL A 106 -14.09 13.84 -1.84
CA VAL A 106 -13.45 12.70 -1.18
C VAL A 106 -11.96 12.77 -1.49
N VAL A 107 -11.14 12.82 -0.46
CA VAL A 107 -9.68 12.87 -0.58
C VAL A 107 -9.05 11.64 0.07
N ARG A 108 -7.92 11.19 -0.48
CA ARG A 108 -7.11 10.13 0.12
C ARG A 108 -6.10 10.75 1.09
N GLY A 109 -6.06 10.21 2.30
CA GLY A 109 -5.06 10.44 3.32
C GLY A 109 -3.83 9.56 3.08
N PHE A 110 -2.68 10.11 3.46
CA PHE A 110 -1.36 9.49 3.32
C PHE A 110 -1.22 8.27 4.24
#